data_AF-A0A917DHI6-F1
#
_entry.id   AF-A0A917DHI6-F1
#
_cell.length_a   1.000
_cell.length_b   1.000
_cell.length_c   1.000
_cell.angle_alpha   90.00
_cell.angle_beta   90.00
_cell.angle_gamma   90.00
#
_symmetry.space_group_name_H-M   'P 1'
#
loop_
_entity.id
_entity.type
_entity.pdbx_description
1 polymer ?
#
loop_
_entity_poly.entity_id
_entity_poly.type
_entity_poly.pdbx_seq_one_letter_code
_entity_poly.pdbx_strand_id
1 'polypeptide(L)'
;MKTVLTATAALAMLAASNAAFANEVVTKSTEVSFHDVDLTTQEGQAEMDSRIARAARNVCKVETTKSFAHRRAASDCYAAAMKQGRIEMAKRAEDIRYGG
;
A
#
# COMPACT_ATOMS: atom_id res chain seq x y z
N MET A 1 -28.82 11.83 16.40
CA MET A 1 -28.41 10.41 16.31
C MET A 1 -28.03 10.16 14.86
N LYS A 2 -26.73 10.15 14.53
CA LYS A 2 -26.24 9.91 13.18
C LYS A 2 -25.40 8.64 13.22
N THR A 3 -25.95 7.59 12.63
CA THR A 3 -25.36 6.26 12.46
C THR A 3 -24.09 6.39 11.63
N VAL A 4 -22.96 6.07 12.24
CA VAL A 4 -21.66 5.97 11.57
C VAL A 4 -21.56 4.57 10.99
N LEU A 5 -21.70 4.46 9.67
CA LEU A 5 -21.44 3.24 8.92
C LEU A 5 -19.92 3.09 8.77
N THR A 6 -19.36 2.11 9.46
CA THR A 6 -17.96 1.70 9.37
C THR A 6 -17.77 0.90 8.08
N ALA A 7 -16.95 1.40 7.14
CA ALA A 7 -16.56 0.65 5.95
C ALA A 7 -15.03 0.51 5.89
N THR A 8 -14.56 -0.72 6.07
CA THR A 8 -13.15 -1.13 6.00
C THR A 8 -12.77 -1.53 4.58
N ALA A 9 -11.69 -0.94 4.08
CA ALA A 9 -11.18 -1.14 2.74
C ALA A 9 -10.14 -2.29 2.69
N ALA A 10 -10.59 -3.51 2.40
CA ALA A 10 -9.70 -4.64 2.15
C ALA A 10 -9.16 -4.65 0.71
N LEU A 11 -7.90 -5.03 0.59
CA LEU A 11 -7.07 -4.82 -0.59
C LEU A 11 -6.68 -6.18 -1.18
N ALA A 12 -7.56 -6.76 -2.01
CA ALA A 12 -7.36 -8.10 -2.57
C ALA A 12 -6.77 -8.02 -3.99
N MET A 13 -5.56 -8.57 -4.17
CA MET A 13 -4.95 -8.74 -5.50
C MET A 13 -5.20 -10.17 -6.00
N LEU A 14 -5.73 -10.31 -7.22
CA LEU A 14 -5.94 -11.60 -7.88
C LEU A 14 -4.59 -12.25 -8.25
N ALA A 15 -4.42 -13.52 -7.88
CA ALA A 15 -3.23 -14.32 -8.16
C ALA A 15 -3.36 -15.06 -9.49
N ALA A 16 -2.38 -14.93 -10.38
CA ALA A 16 -2.12 -15.90 -11.44
C ALA A 16 -1.20 -16.98 -10.85
N SER A 17 -1.74 -18.18 -10.65
CA SER A 17 -1.06 -19.33 -10.06
C SER A 17 -0.14 -20.02 -11.07
N ASN A 18 1.16 -19.72 -11.02
CA ASN A 18 2.18 -20.60 -11.57
C ASN A 18 2.89 -21.29 -10.40
N ALA A 19 2.62 -22.59 -10.25
CA ALA A 19 3.25 -23.45 -9.27
C ALA A 19 4.69 -23.79 -9.67
N ALA A 20 5.66 -23.53 -8.79
CA ALA A 20 6.82 -24.38 -8.51
C ALA A 20 7.81 -23.65 -7.58
N PHE A 21 8.38 -24.42 -6.65
CA PHE A 21 9.38 -24.07 -5.63
C PHE A 21 8.86 -23.39 -4.36
N ALA A 22 8.94 -24.16 -3.28
CA ALA A 22 8.76 -23.75 -1.90
C ALA A 22 9.77 -22.65 -1.50
N ASN A 23 9.41 -21.41 -1.77
CA ASN A 23 9.66 -20.30 -0.86
C ASN A 23 8.28 -19.85 -0.45
N GLU A 24 7.93 -19.97 0.83
CA GLU A 24 6.77 -19.27 1.38
C GLU A 24 6.93 -17.80 0.97
N VAL A 25 6.17 -17.35 -0.02
CA VAL A 25 6.08 -15.92 -0.34
C VAL A 25 5.28 -15.33 0.80
N VAL A 26 5.98 -15.06 1.91
CA VAL A 26 5.41 -14.37 3.06
C VAL A 26 4.96 -13.02 2.54
N THR A 27 3.68 -12.93 2.24
CA THR A 27 3.06 -11.72 1.74
C THR A 27 3.01 -10.76 2.90
N LYS A 28 3.93 -9.80 2.93
CA LYS A 28 3.95 -8.76 3.97
C LYS A 28 3.10 -7.59 3.52
N SER A 29 1.99 -7.39 4.20
CA SER A 29 1.12 -6.22 4.07
C SER A 29 1.21 -5.35 5.31
N THR A 30 0.86 -4.07 5.16
CA THR A 30 0.71 -3.14 6.26
C THR A 30 -0.46 -2.22 5.94
N GLU A 31 -1.23 -1.86 6.96
CA GLU A 31 -2.35 -0.95 6.83
C GLU A 31 -1.87 0.51 6.95
N VAL A 32 -2.39 1.38 6.09
CA VAL A 32 -2.14 2.82 6.13
C VAL A 32 -3.49 3.53 6.24
N SER A 33 -3.73 4.15 7.39
CA SER A 33 -4.94 4.93 7.62
C SER A 33 -4.95 6.21 6.79
N PHE A 34 -6.12 6.54 6.22
CA PHE A 34 -6.37 7.75 5.45
C PHE A 34 -7.43 8.67 6.08
N HIS A 35 -7.99 8.31 7.24
CA HIS A 35 -9.13 9.03 7.84
C HIS A 35 -8.82 10.49 8.21
N ASP A 36 -7.56 10.81 8.43
CA ASP A 36 -7.06 12.14 8.81
C ASP A 36 -6.50 12.93 7.61
N VAL A 37 -6.62 12.40 6.38
CA VAL A 37 -6.05 12.98 5.17
C VAL A 37 -7.15 13.17 4.12
N ASP A 38 -7.33 14.40 3.64
CA ASP A 38 -8.28 14.69 2.57
C ASP A 38 -7.71 14.31 1.19
N LEU A 39 -8.03 13.10 0.74
CA LEU A 39 -7.61 12.56 -0.56
C LEU A 39 -8.23 13.29 -1.77
N THR A 40 -9.19 14.19 -1.56
CA THR A 40 -9.77 14.98 -2.65
C THR A 40 -8.88 16.16 -3.05
N THR A 41 -7.89 16.50 -2.22
CA THR A 41 -6.93 17.59 -2.44
C THR A 41 -5.58 17.07 -2.93
N GLN A 42 -4.83 17.91 -3.63
CA GLN A 42 -3.48 17.56 -4.07
C GLN A 42 -2.53 17.39 -2.87
N GLU A 43 -2.68 18.24 -1.87
CA GLU A 43 -1.91 18.24 -0.63
C GLU A 43 -2.15 16.95 0.16
N GLY A 44 -3.40 16.51 0.30
CA GLY A 44 -3.72 15.27 0.98
C GLY A 44 -3.25 14.03 0.22
N GLN A 45 -3.32 14.03 -1.12
CA GLN A 45 -2.72 12.94 -1.91
C GLN A 45 -1.19 12.88 -1.75
N ALA A 46 -0.52 14.03 -1.68
CA ALA A 46 0.93 14.07 -1.45
C ALA A 46 1.31 13.57 -0.03
N GLU A 47 0.54 13.95 0.98
CA GLU A 47 0.71 13.44 2.35
C GLU A 47 0.51 11.91 2.41
N MET A 48 -0.54 11.40 1.75
CA MET A 48 -0.78 9.97 1.65
C MET A 48 0.35 9.24 0.90
N ASP A 49 0.87 9.79 -0.20
CA ASP A 49 2.00 9.20 -0.92
C ASP A 49 3.25 9.08 -0.02
N SER A 50 3.51 10.10 0.80
CA SER A 50 4.59 10.07 1.80
C SER A 50 4.40 8.98 2.85
N ARG A 51 3.16 8.77 3.32
CA ARG A 51 2.80 7.69 4.26
C ARG A 51 2.99 6.32 3.64
N ILE A 52 2.52 6.11 2.42
CA ILE A 52 2.74 4.89 1.65
C ILE A 52 4.24 4.62 1.50
N ALA A 53 5.03 5.65 1.18
CA ALA A 53 6.49 5.51 1.07
C ALA A 53 7.16 5.08 2.38
N ARG A 54 6.71 5.61 3.53
CA ARG A 54 7.21 5.19 4.84
C ARG A 54 6.83 3.74 5.16
N ALA A 55 5.58 3.37 4.90
CA ALA A 55 5.07 2.03 5.09
C ALA A 55 5.81 1.00 4.20
N ALA A 56 6.01 1.33 2.92
CA ALA A 56 6.76 0.51 1.97
C ALA A 56 8.21 0.29 2.40
N ARG A 57 8.90 1.34 2.88
CA ARG A 57 10.27 1.19 3.43
C ARG A 57 10.32 0.23 4.61
N ASN A 58 9.33 0.28 5.50
CA ASN A 58 9.24 -0.56 6.70
C ASN A 58 8.97 -2.04 6.37
N VAL A 59 8.10 -2.29 5.39
CA VAL A 59 7.74 -3.64 4.91
C VAL A 59 8.89 -4.27 4.14
N CYS A 60 9.48 -3.53 3.20
CA CYS A 60 10.54 -4.01 2.32
C CYS A 60 11.93 -3.98 2.97
N LYS A 61 12.04 -3.51 4.22
CA LYS A 61 13.29 -3.49 5.01
C LYS A 61 14.45 -2.81 4.28
N VAL A 62 14.14 -1.74 3.53
CA VAL A 62 15.07 -1.04 2.64
C VAL A 62 16.32 -0.56 3.43
N GLU A 63 16.12 -0.01 4.61
CA GLU A 63 17.19 0.56 5.45
C GLU A 63 18.09 -0.49 6.13
N THR A 64 17.55 -1.67 6.45
CA THR A 64 18.28 -2.71 7.20
C THR A 64 19.01 -3.71 6.30
N THR A 65 18.87 -3.56 4.98
CA THR A 65 19.36 -4.52 3.99
C THR A 65 20.84 -4.32 3.67
N LYS A 66 21.72 -5.17 4.22
CA LYS A 66 23.18 -5.02 4.09
C LYS A 66 23.79 -5.70 2.85
N SER A 67 23.21 -6.79 2.37
CA SER A 67 23.74 -7.57 1.23
C SER A 67 23.25 -7.03 -0.13
N PHE A 68 24.14 -6.99 -1.12
CA PHE A 68 23.85 -6.52 -2.48
C PHE A 68 22.69 -7.27 -3.16
N ALA A 69 22.61 -8.59 -2.99
CA ALA A 69 21.53 -9.40 -3.54
C ALA A 69 20.16 -8.99 -2.96
N HIS A 70 20.14 -8.67 -1.66
CA HIS A 70 18.92 -8.21 -1.00
C HIS A 70 18.57 -6.77 -1.34
N ARG A 71 19.52 -5.90 -1.70
CA ARG A 71 19.23 -4.51 -2.09
C ARG A 71 18.34 -4.42 -3.32
N ARG A 72 18.58 -5.25 -4.33
CA ARG A 72 17.74 -5.31 -5.53
C ARG A 72 16.32 -5.78 -5.17
N ALA A 73 16.21 -6.86 -4.42
CA ALA A 73 14.92 -7.36 -3.94
C ALA A 73 14.16 -6.32 -3.09
N ALA A 74 14.85 -5.57 -2.23
CA ALA A 74 14.25 -4.50 -1.43
C ALA A 74 13.77 -3.32 -2.29
N SER A 75 14.54 -2.96 -3.33
CA SER A 75 14.16 -1.94 -4.31
C SER A 75 12.92 -2.35 -5.11
N ASP A 76 12.91 -3.58 -5.62
CA ASP A 76 11.78 -4.12 -6.40
C ASP A 76 10.52 -4.22 -5.54
N CYS A 77 10.65 -4.65 -4.28
CA CYS A 77 9.58 -4.64 -3.29
C CYS A 77 9.05 -3.22 -3.06
N TYR A 78 9.93 -2.24 -2.85
CA TYR A 78 9.53 -0.85 -2.60
C TYR A 78 8.76 -0.27 -3.79
N ALA A 79 9.25 -0.48 -5.01
CA ALA A 79 8.57 -0.04 -6.22
C ALA A 79 7.18 -0.67 -6.39
N ALA A 80 7.06 -1.98 -6.12
CA ALA A 80 5.79 -2.68 -6.16
C ALA A 80 4.82 -2.16 -5.09
N ALA A 81 5.29 -1.96 -3.85
CA ALA A 81 4.49 -1.43 -2.76
C ALA A 81 3.99 0.00 -3.03
N MET A 82 4.85 0.87 -3.57
CA MET A 82 4.46 2.23 -3.98
C MET A 82 3.39 2.20 -5.07
N LYS A 83 3.58 1.37 -6.10
CA LYS A 83 2.60 1.23 -7.18
C LYS A 83 1.24 0.79 -6.66
N GLN A 84 1.21 -0.23 -5.79
CA GLN A 84 -0.03 -0.74 -5.23
C GLN A 84 -0.69 0.27 -4.29
N GLY A 85 0.07 0.91 -3.40
CA GLY A 85 -0.47 1.93 -2.51
C GLY A 85 -1.10 3.11 -3.26
N ARG A 86 -0.48 3.56 -4.37
CA ARG A 86 -1.02 4.63 -5.21
C ARG A 86 -2.31 4.24 -5.94
N ILE A 87 -2.40 3.00 -6.42
CA ILE A 87 -3.63 2.48 -7.02
C ILE A 87 -4.77 2.52 -6.00
N GLU A 88 -4.49 2.15 -4.77
CA GLU A 88 -5.50 2.11 -3.71
C GLU A 88 -5.89 3.49 -3.23
N MET A 89 -4.93 4.39 -3.08
CA MET A 89 -5.20 5.80 -2.85
C MET A 89 -6.13 6.36 -3.93
N ALA A 90 -5.86 6.09 -5.21
CA ALA A 90 -6.71 6.53 -6.32
C ALA A 90 -8.13 5.95 -6.21
N LYS A 91 -8.26 4.64 -5.95
CA LYS A 91 -9.56 4.01 -5.72
C LYS A 91 -10.33 4.67 -4.57
N ARG A 92 -9.67 4.98 -3.45
CA ARG A 92 -10.32 5.67 -2.32
C ARG A 92 -10.69 7.11 -2.65
N ALA A 93 -9.84 7.83 -3.38
CA ALA A 93 -10.16 9.18 -3.83
C ALA A 93 -11.38 9.18 -4.77
N GLU A 94 -11.48 8.21 -5.68
CA GLU A 94 -12.65 8.03 -6.55
C GLU A 94 -13.92 7.67 -5.75
N ASP A 95 -13.82 6.71 -4.82
CA ASP A 95 -14.90 6.29 -3.93
C ASP A 95 -15.47 7.47 -3.13
N ILE A 96 -14.59 8.28 -2.51
CA ILE A 96 -14.97 9.52 -1.79
C ILE A 96 -15.71 10.50 -2.71
N ARG A 97 -15.27 10.65 -3.97
CA ARG A 97 -15.89 11.57 -4.92
C ARG A 97 -17.30 11.14 -5.33
N TYR A 98 -17.61 9.84 -5.30
CA TYR A 98 -18.93 9.30 -5.65
C TYR A 98 -19.83 9.01 -4.44
N GLY A 99 -19.34 9.23 -3.22
CA GLY A 99 -20.15 9.23 -2.00
C GLY A 99 -20.04 7.97 -1.12
N GLY A 100 -19.22 6.99 -1.51
CA GLY A 100 -19.02 5.72 -0.78
C GLY A 100 -20.16 4.73 -0.91
#